data_AF-A5L434-F1
#
_entry.id   AF-A5L434-F1
#
_cell.length_a   1.000
_cell.length_b   1.000
_cell.length_c   1.000
_cell.angle_alpha   90.00
_cell.angle_beta   90.00
_cell.angle_gamma   90.00
#
_symmetry.space_group_name_H-M   'P 1'
#
loop_
_entity.id
_entity.type
_entity.pdbx_description
1 polymer ?
#
loop_
_entity_poly.entity_id
_entity_poly.type
_entity_poly.pdbx_seq_one_letter_code
_entity_poly.pdbx_strand_id
1 'polypeptide(L)'
;MVSGSSDIQFQGQVSGGMDNGQQFALLAEATFVDDNDEAQRDPNDFGSEYSNSRIQYFHVFETGAKVAPKVGLSLDYINTRTSIKNDLLSVGGVVAINPAYTGGFLVFPRAGLMTGSMEIPAMSSSKDDLTGYSLGLITAKHLGDSGAYVSLVPEWQDLSGSDINMQNFSLKTSLNVPMNSARTWWLNTRYDITKGDIDVNGVSMANEWQTEAWVGVRYYF
;
A
#
# COMPACT_ATOMS: atom_id res chain seq x y z
N MET A 1 -20.67 -10.59 -8.45
CA MET A 1 -20.07 -11.47 -9.48
C MET A 1 -18.57 -11.41 -9.24
N VAL A 2 -17.88 -12.53 -9.04
CA VAL A 2 -16.41 -12.54 -8.91
C VAL A 2 -15.87 -12.76 -10.32
N SER A 3 -15.36 -11.72 -10.96
CA SER A 3 -14.62 -11.80 -12.22
C SER A 3 -13.13 -11.77 -11.89
N GLY A 4 -12.34 -12.65 -12.49
CA GLY A 4 -10.88 -12.59 -12.37
C GLY A 4 -10.34 -11.53 -13.33
N SER A 5 -9.39 -10.72 -12.85
CA SER A 5 -8.47 -9.98 -13.70
C SER A 5 -7.15 -10.76 -13.70
N SER A 6 -6.60 -11.05 -14.87
CA SER A 6 -5.34 -11.80 -15.01
C SER A 6 -4.12 -10.90 -14.72
N ASP A 7 -4.25 -10.06 -13.69
CA ASP A 7 -3.30 -9.06 -13.26
C ASP A 7 -2.15 -9.70 -12.47
N ILE A 8 -0.94 -9.18 -12.65
CA ILE A 8 0.28 -9.73 -12.07
C ILE A 8 0.92 -8.68 -11.18
N GLN A 9 1.18 -9.01 -9.92
CA GLN A 9 1.94 -8.15 -9.01
C GLN A 9 3.25 -8.80 -8.57
N PHE A 10 4.35 -8.09 -8.80
CA PHE A 10 5.64 -8.42 -8.22
C PHE A 10 5.83 -7.61 -6.94
N GLN A 11 6.28 -8.29 -5.89
CA GLN A 11 6.59 -7.66 -4.61
C GLN A 11 7.93 -8.18 -4.08
N GLY A 12 8.78 -7.26 -3.63
CA GLY A 12 10.05 -7.54 -2.99
C GLY A 12 10.21 -6.74 -1.70
N GLN A 13 10.88 -7.34 -0.72
CA GLN A 13 11.23 -6.68 0.53
C GLN A 13 12.66 -7.04 0.94
N VAL A 14 13.43 -6.02 1.32
CA VAL A 14 14.74 -6.17 1.96
C VAL A 14 14.70 -5.43 3.28
N SER A 15 14.99 -6.13 4.38
CA SER A 15 15.01 -5.54 5.72
C SER A 15 16.21 -6.03 6.50
N GLY A 16 16.70 -5.20 7.43
CA GLY A 16 17.84 -5.53 8.26
C GLY A 16 17.88 -4.75 9.56
N GLY A 17 18.67 -5.24 10.51
CA GLY A 17 19.02 -4.56 11.75
C GLY A 17 20.47 -4.07 11.69
N MET A 18 20.72 -2.92 12.30
CA MET A 18 22.05 -2.34 12.50
C MET A 18 22.52 -2.60 13.94
N ASP A 19 23.84 -2.59 14.15
CA ASP A 19 24.45 -2.87 15.47
C ASP A 19 24.01 -1.89 16.57
N ASN A 20 23.59 -0.69 16.19
CA ASN A 20 23.08 0.35 17.10
C ASN A 20 21.57 0.19 17.45
N GLY A 21 20.95 -0.95 17.10
CA GLY A 21 19.55 -1.25 17.36
C GLY A 21 18.57 -0.67 16.33
N GLN A 22 19.04 0.16 15.38
CA GLN A 22 18.20 0.68 14.31
C GLN A 22 17.84 -0.43 13.32
N GLN A 23 16.70 -0.28 12.65
CA GLN A 23 16.23 -1.24 11.66
C GLN A 23 15.80 -0.51 10.41
N PHE A 24 15.87 -1.18 9.26
CA PHE A 24 15.34 -0.64 8.01
C PHE A 24 14.53 -1.69 7.28
N ALA A 25 13.60 -1.22 6.45
CA ALA A 25 12.88 -2.04 5.50
C ALA A 25 12.66 -1.25 4.21
N LEU A 26 13.06 -1.83 3.09
CA LEU A 26 12.77 -1.38 1.74
C LEU A 26 11.77 -2.35 1.13
N LEU A 27 10.63 -1.85 0.67
CA LEU A 27 9.60 -2.61 -0.03
C LEU A 27 9.43 -2.02 -1.42
N ALA A 28 9.25 -2.88 -2.40
CA ALA A 28 8.95 -2.50 -3.77
C ALA A 28 7.83 -3.38 -4.31
N GLU A 29 6.84 -2.77 -4.93
CA GLU A 29 5.69 -3.41 -5.58
C GLU A 29 5.56 -2.86 -7.00
N ALA A 30 5.23 -3.73 -7.96
CA ALA A 30 4.87 -3.35 -9.31
C ALA A 30 3.73 -4.23 -9.82
N THR A 31 2.69 -3.61 -10.36
CA THR A 31 1.49 -4.26 -10.86
C THR A 31 1.42 -4.10 -12.38
N PHE A 32 1.10 -5.21 -13.05
CA PHE A 32 0.92 -5.31 -14.48
C PHE A 32 -0.50 -5.78 -14.77
N VAL A 33 -1.15 -5.12 -15.71
CA VAL A 33 -2.54 -5.34 -16.12
C VAL A 33 -2.59 -5.58 -17.62
N ASP A 34 -3.70 -6.14 -18.10
CA ASP A 34 -3.88 -6.39 -19.53
C ASP A 34 -3.94 -5.07 -20.32
N ASP A 35 -4.82 -4.17 -19.88
CA ASP A 35 -4.95 -2.81 -20.41
C ASP A 35 -5.11 -1.81 -19.26
N ASN A 36 -4.48 -0.64 -19.43
CA ASN A 36 -4.55 0.48 -18.49
C ASN A 36 -5.94 1.16 -18.46
N ASP A 37 -6.76 0.97 -19.49
CA ASP A 37 -8.19 1.25 -19.51
C ASP A 37 -8.97 0.00 -19.06
N GLU A 38 -9.59 0.06 -17.88
CA GLU A 38 -10.39 -1.04 -17.32
C GLU A 38 -11.49 -1.52 -18.27
N ALA A 39 -12.04 -0.64 -19.12
CA ALA A 39 -13.10 -0.99 -20.07
C ALA A 39 -12.59 -1.83 -21.26
N GLN A 40 -11.29 -1.85 -21.51
CA GLN A 40 -10.66 -2.61 -22.61
C GLN A 40 -10.06 -3.94 -22.15
N ARG A 41 -9.99 -4.20 -20.84
CA ARG A 41 -9.37 -5.43 -20.31
C ARG A 41 -10.09 -6.68 -20.76
N ASP A 42 -9.34 -7.63 -21.35
CA ASP A 42 -9.80 -8.99 -21.55
C ASP A 42 -9.41 -9.84 -20.33
N PRO A 43 -10.37 -10.43 -19.60
CA PRO A 43 -10.05 -11.28 -18.44
C PRO A 43 -9.21 -12.53 -18.80
N ASN A 44 -9.13 -12.89 -20.08
CA ASN A 44 -8.37 -14.04 -20.57
C ASN A 44 -6.93 -13.71 -20.97
N ASP A 45 -6.56 -12.43 -21.06
CA ASP A 45 -5.23 -12.01 -21.44
C ASP A 45 -4.39 -11.64 -20.21
N PHE A 46 -3.11 -12.03 -20.23
CA PHE A 46 -2.20 -11.80 -19.11
C PHE A 46 -1.79 -10.34 -19.03
N GLY A 47 -1.78 -9.81 -17.81
CA GLY A 47 -1.30 -8.46 -17.58
C GLY A 47 0.17 -8.29 -17.94
N SER A 48 0.43 -7.51 -18.98
CA SER A 48 1.79 -7.20 -19.47
C SER A 48 2.08 -5.70 -19.52
N GLU A 49 1.05 -4.86 -19.44
CA GLU A 49 1.19 -3.42 -19.35
C GLU A 49 1.46 -3.00 -17.91
N TYR A 50 2.45 -2.12 -17.74
CA TYR A 50 2.72 -1.53 -16.44
C TYR A 50 1.55 -0.61 -16.02
N SER A 51 0.98 -0.88 -14.84
CA SER A 51 -0.13 -0.10 -14.28
C SER A 51 0.33 0.81 -13.15
N ASN A 52 1.00 0.25 -12.15
CA ASN A 52 1.41 0.99 -10.96
C ASN A 52 2.62 0.37 -10.27
N SER A 53 3.30 1.18 -9.48
CA SER A 53 4.33 0.72 -8.55
C SER A 53 4.32 1.54 -7.27
N ARG A 54 4.87 0.93 -6.21
CA ARG A 54 5.10 1.60 -4.93
C ARG A 54 6.46 1.19 -4.39
N ILE A 55 7.24 2.17 -3.96
CA ILE A 55 8.51 1.95 -3.26
C ILE A 55 8.42 2.59 -1.89
N GLN A 56 8.60 1.79 -0.85
CA GLN A 56 8.51 2.26 0.54
C GLN A 56 9.82 1.96 1.27
N TYR A 57 10.37 2.99 1.90
CA TYR A 57 11.51 2.87 2.79
C TYR A 57 11.10 3.26 4.21
N PHE A 58 11.36 2.38 5.17
CA PHE A 58 11.20 2.63 6.58
C PHE A 58 12.56 2.59 7.26
N HIS A 59 12.80 3.55 8.14
CA HIS A 59 13.94 3.56 9.04
C HIS A 59 13.43 3.69 10.47
N VAL A 60 13.76 2.73 11.32
CA VAL A 60 13.19 2.54 12.65
C VAL A 60 14.27 2.72 13.71
N PHE A 61 13.92 3.49 14.73
CA PHE A 61 14.74 3.83 15.89
C PHE A 61 14.10 3.25 17.15
N GLU A 62 14.94 2.87 18.11
CA GLU A 62 14.50 2.51 19.45
C GLU A 62 14.38 3.75 20.32
N THR A 63 13.24 3.94 20.96
CA THR A 63 12.99 5.08 21.85
C THR A 63 13.23 4.75 23.32
N GLY A 64 13.23 3.45 23.66
CA GLY A 64 13.20 2.97 25.04
C GLY A 64 11.89 3.22 25.79
N ALA A 65 10.88 3.83 25.16
CA ALA A 65 9.61 4.12 25.80
C ALA A 65 8.75 2.85 25.96
N LYS A 66 8.08 2.70 27.11
CA LYS A 66 7.25 1.51 27.38
C LYS A 66 6.07 1.35 26.42
N VAL A 67 5.40 2.45 26.09
CA VAL A 67 4.19 2.47 25.25
C VAL A 67 4.52 2.40 23.77
N ALA A 68 5.57 3.12 23.35
CA ALA A 68 5.98 3.26 21.96
C ALA A 68 7.47 2.94 21.81
N PRO A 69 7.89 1.67 21.98
CA PRO A 69 9.31 1.30 22.06
C PRO A 69 10.10 1.58 20.78
N LYS A 70 9.40 1.70 19.65
CA LYS A 70 10.00 2.01 18.35
C LYS A 70 9.23 3.10 17.63
N VAL A 71 9.96 3.99 16.97
CA VAL A 71 9.42 5.00 16.06
C VAL A 71 10.22 4.92 14.76
N GLY A 72 9.61 5.23 13.64
CA GLY A 72 10.30 5.20 12.36
C GLY A 72 9.91 6.36 11.48
N LEU A 73 10.81 6.67 10.55
CA LEU A 73 10.56 7.53 9.40
C LEU A 73 10.18 6.66 8.22
N SER A 74 9.25 7.13 7.40
CA SER A 74 8.85 6.49 6.17
C SER A 74 9.00 7.42 4.98
N LEU A 75 9.59 6.93 3.90
CA LEU A 75 9.54 7.51 2.57
C LEU A 75 8.75 6.57 1.68
N ASP A 76 7.82 7.11 0.91
CA ASP A 76 6.90 6.31 0.12
C ASP A 76 6.68 6.99 -1.23
N TYR A 77 7.01 6.29 -2.31
CA TYR A 77 6.82 6.77 -3.66
C TYR A 77 5.79 5.89 -4.36
N ILE A 78 4.71 6.50 -4.85
CA ILE A 78 3.61 5.85 -5.54
C ILE A 78 3.58 6.39 -6.96
N ASN A 79 3.52 5.47 -7.92
CA ASN A 79 3.48 5.78 -9.34
C ASN A 79 2.32 5.02 -9.98
N THR A 80 1.44 5.75 -10.64
CA THR A 80 0.29 5.16 -11.36
C THR A 80 0.32 5.62 -12.81
N ARG A 81 0.03 4.72 -13.75
CA ARG A 81 0.06 4.94 -15.20
C ARG A 81 -1.17 4.36 -15.90
N THR A 82 -2.33 4.41 -15.25
CA THR A 82 -3.61 4.00 -15.84
C THR A 82 -4.30 5.20 -16.52
N SER A 83 -5.64 5.18 -16.63
CA SER A 83 -6.45 6.36 -16.98
C SER A 83 -6.18 7.58 -16.07
N ILE A 84 -5.64 7.35 -14.87
CA ILE A 84 -5.13 8.39 -13.97
C ILE A 84 -3.62 8.19 -13.85
N LYS A 85 -2.85 9.24 -14.16
CA LYS A 85 -1.39 9.21 -14.07
C LYS A 85 -0.96 10.02 -12.87
N ASN A 86 -0.16 9.44 -11.98
CA ASN A 86 0.37 10.17 -10.83
C ASN A 86 1.79 9.77 -10.46
N ASP A 87 2.48 10.73 -9.86
CA ASP A 87 3.75 10.56 -9.17
C ASP A 87 3.59 11.22 -7.81
N LEU A 88 3.45 10.41 -6.75
CA LEU A 88 3.24 10.89 -5.39
C LEU A 88 4.41 10.45 -4.51
N LEU A 89 4.93 11.39 -3.72
CA LEU A 89 5.93 11.16 -2.70
C LEU A 89 5.30 11.47 -1.33
N SER A 90 5.50 10.59 -0.36
CA SER A 90 5.16 10.83 1.02
C SER A 90 6.37 10.71 1.92
N VAL A 91 6.47 11.65 2.85
CA VAL A 91 7.39 11.61 3.99
C VAL A 91 6.56 11.57 5.26
N GLY A 92 6.80 10.57 6.09
CA GLY A 92 5.97 10.31 7.24
C GLY A 92 6.69 9.65 8.40
N GLY A 93 5.90 9.39 9.44
CA GLY A 93 6.31 8.66 10.62
C GLY A 93 5.45 7.42 10.83
N VAL A 94 6.04 6.43 11.50
CA VAL A 94 5.35 5.24 11.98
C VAL A 94 5.73 5.02 13.44
N VAL A 95 4.78 4.57 14.26
CA VAL A 95 5.05 4.26 15.67
C VAL A 95 4.67 2.81 15.92
N ALA A 96 5.52 2.04 16.59
CA ALA A 96 5.16 0.71 17.05
C ALA A 96 4.56 0.80 18.45
N ILE A 97 3.28 0.48 18.60
CA ILE A 97 2.64 0.41 19.91
C ILE A 97 2.99 -0.93 20.55
N ASN A 98 3.41 -0.90 21.81
CA ASN A 98 3.78 -2.12 22.54
C ASN A 98 2.56 -3.06 22.63
N PRO A 99 2.69 -4.32 22.16
CA PRO A 99 1.58 -5.29 22.14
C PRO A 99 0.93 -5.56 23.50
N ALA A 100 1.63 -5.27 24.61
CA ALA A 100 1.07 -5.34 25.96
C ALA A 100 -0.14 -4.41 26.16
N TYR A 101 -0.25 -3.33 25.38
CA TYR A 101 -1.35 -2.36 25.46
C TYR A 101 -2.42 -2.53 24.37
N THR A 102 -2.24 -3.49 23.46
CA THR A 102 -3.13 -3.70 22.29
C THR A 102 -3.76 -5.09 22.31
N GLY A 103 -3.70 -5.82 23.42
CA GLY A 103 -4.23 -7.18 23.52
C GLY A 103 -3.46 -8.19 22.65
N GLY A 104 -2.16 -7.98 22.45
CA GLY A 104 -1.28 -8.85 21.66
C GLY A 104 -1.32 -8.58 20.15
N PHE A 105 -2.04 -7.55 19.70
CA PHE A 105 -1.98 -7.12 18.30
C PHE A 105 -0.72 -6.31 18.04
N LEU A 106 -0.07 -6.54 16.90
CA LEU A 106 0.95 -5.65 16.40
C LEU A 106 0.24 -4.45 15.77
N VAL A 107 0.45 -3.25 16.30
CA VAL A 107 -0.26 -2.04 15.86
C VAL A 107 0.76 -0.95 15.54
N PHE A 108 0.71 -0.46 14.30
CA PHE A 108 1.61 0.56 13.79
C PHE A 108 0.81 1.70 13.12
N PRO A 109 0.36 2.72 13.87
CA PRO A 109 -0.16 3.93 13.26
C PRO A 109 0.94 4.61 12.44
N ARG A 110 0.56 5.11 11.26
CA ARG A 110 1.39 5.92 10.38
C ARG A 110 0.66 7.17 9.95
N ALA A 111 1.43 8.24 9.77
CA ALA A 111 0.96 9.48 9.19
C ALA A 111 2.07 10.08 8.34
N GLY A 112 1.73 10.70 7.23
CA GLY A 112 2.71 11.32 6.35
C GLY A 112 2.16 12.55 5.65
N LEU A 113 3.06 13.47 5.31
CA LEU A 113 2.78 14.53 4.35
C LEU A 113 3.03 13.97 2.95
N MET A 114 2.24 14.40 1.99
CA MET A 114 2.28 13.95 0.61
C MET A 114 2.47 15.15 -0.32
N THR A 115 3.22 14.95 -1.38
CA THR A 115 3.35 15.90 -2.49
C THR A 115 3.59 15.14 -3.77
N GLY A 116 3.24 15.73 -4.90
CA GLY A 116 3.44 15.09 -6.17
C GLY A 116 2.63 15.75 -7.24
N SER A 117 2.28 14.97 -8.25
CA SER A 117 1.60 15.50 -9.42
C SER A 117 0.67 14.46 -10.00
N MET A 118 -0.42 14.91 -10.59
CA MET A 118 -1.45 14.06 -11.17
C MET A 118 -1.98 14.63 -12.48
N GLU A 119 -2.35 13.74 -13.38
CA GLU A 119 -2.92 14.06 -14.68
C GLU A 119 -4.04 13.07 -14.98
N ILE A 120 -5.15 13.58 -15.52
CA ILE A 120 -6.30 12.79 -15.95
C ILE A 120 -6.54 13.16 -17.43
N PRO A 121 -5.88 12.47 -18.38
CA PRO A 121 -5.82 12.89 -19.78
C PRO A 121 -7.19 13.07 -20.45
N ALA A 122 -8.21 12.33 -19.99
CA ALA A 122 -9.57 12.43 -20.51
C ALA A 122 -10.30 13.73 -20.12
N MET A 123 -9.84 14.42 -19.07
CA MET A 123 -10.56 15.52 -18.41
C MET A 123 -9.73 16.81 -18.29
N SER A 124 -8.41 16.69 -18.17
CA SER A 124 -7.49 17.82 -18.09
C SER A 124 -6.36 17.64 -19.09
N SER A 125 -5.98 18.75 -19.75
CA SER A 125 -4.82 18.80 -20.64
C SER A 125 -3.51 19.14 -19.90
N SER A 126 -3.60 19.44 -18.61
CA SER A 126 -2.46 19.84 -17.76
C SER A 126 -2.32 18.93 -16.55
N LYS A 127 -1.06 18.71 -16.20
CA LYS A 127 -0.65 18.13 -14.92
C LYS A 127 -0.93 19.13 -13.80
N ASP A 128 -1.47 18.66 -12.70
CA ASP A 128 -1.67 19.45 -11.49
C ASP A 128 -0.74 18.97 -10.37
N ASP A 129 -0.20 19.91 -9.59
CA ASP A 129 0.67 19.64 -8.47
C ASP A 129 -0.18 19.47 -7.20
N LEU A 130 -0.04 18.32 -6.56
CA LEU A 130 -0.83 17.94 -5.39
C LEU A 130 0.01 18.07 -4.12
N THR A 131 -0.63 18.51 -3.04
CA THR A 131 -0.10 18.43 -1.67
C THR A 131 -1.18 17.94 -0.72
N GLY A 132 -0.76 17.28 0.35
CA GLY A 132 -1.74 16.68 1.25
C GLY A 132 -1.11 15.82 2.32
N TYR A 133 -1.87 14.84 2.80
CA TYR A 133 -1.46 13.97 3.88
C TYR A 133 -2.08 12.57 3.75
N SER A 134 -1.44 11.61 4.40
CA SER A 134 -1.91 10.25 4.54
C SER A 134 -1.97 9.86 6.01
N LEU A 135 -2.97 9.04 6.35
CA LEU A 135 -3.13 8.40 7.63
C LEU A 135 -3.31 6.90 7.37
N GLY A 136 -2.67 6.06 8.17
CA GLY A 136 -2.83 4.62 8.04
C GLY A 136 -2.61 3.91 9.36
N LEU A 137 -3.09 2.68 9.44
CA LEU A 137 -2.92 1.84 10.62
C LEU A 137 -2.58 0.42 10.17
N ILE A 138 -1.33 0.01 10.35
CA ILE A 138 -0.96 -1.38 10.09
C ILE A 138 -1.27 -2.18 11.34
N THR A 139 -2.19 -3.14 11.25
CA THR A 139 -2.49 -4.06 12.35
C THR A 139 -2.24 -5.50 11.92
N ALA A 140 -1.60 -6.30 12.76
CA ALA A 140 -1.40 -7.71 12.49
C ALA A 140 -1.51 -8.58 13.75
N LYS A 141 -1.85 -9.85 13.57
CA LYS A 141 -1.93 -10.84 14.64
C LYS A 141 -1.49 -12.21 14.15
N HIS A 142 -0.61 -12.85 14.92
CA HIS A 142 -0.22 -14.23 14.68
C HIS A 142 -1.37 -15.20 14.97
N LEU A 143 -1.47 -16.23 14.15
CA LEU A 143 -2.44 -17.31 14.24
C LEU A 143 -1.75 -18.57 14.79
N GLY A 144 -1.82 -18.74 16.10
CA GLY A 144 -1.14 -19.83 16.81
C GLY A 144 0.39 -19.79 16.63
N ASP A 145 1.01 -20.96 16.72
CA ASP A 145 2.49 -21.07 16.75
C ASP A 145 3.11 -21.37 15.39
N SER A 146 2.29 -21.56 14.36
CA SER A 146 2.74 -21.90 13.01
C SER A 146 3.61 -20.81 12.37
N GLY A 147 3.44 -19.57 12.80
CA GLY A 147 4.00 -18.38 12.16
C GLY A 147 3.00 -17.69 11.21
N ALA A 148 1.87 -18.33 10.90
CA ALA A 148 0.81 -17.71 10.14
C ALA A 148 0.33 -16.42 10.83
N TYR A 149 -0.12 -15.45 10.05
CA TYR A 149 -0.64 -14.20 10.58
C TYR A 149 -1.70 -13.61 9.67
N VAL A 150 -2.57 -12.81 10.27
CA VAL A 150 -3.51 -11.94 9.56
C VAL A 150 -3.11 -10.49 9.73
N SER A 151 -3.37 -9.67 8.71
CA SER A 151 -3.23 -8.22 8.82
C SER A 151 -4.44 -7.48 8.29
N LEU A 152 -4.63 -6.27 8.82
CA LEU A 152 -5.65 -5.30 8.46
C LEU A 152 -4.95 -3.94 8.36
N VAL A 153 -5.02 -3.31 7.19
CA VAL A 153 -4.33 -2.06 6.90
C VAL A 153 -5.30 -1.08 6.23
N PRO A 154 -6.10 -0.32 7.01
CA PRO A 154 -6.74 0.88 6.50
C PRO A 154 -5.70 1.97 6.23
N GLU A 155 -5.82 2.63 5.08
CA GLU A 155 -5.08 3.82 4.71
C GLU A 155 -6.04 4.82 4.07
N TRP A 156 -5.94 6.08 4.46
CA TRP A 156 -6.70 7.19 3.93
C TRP A 156 -5.73 8.30 3.50
N GLN A 157 -6.01 8.92 2.36
CA GLN A 157 -5.21 9.95 1.75
C GLN A 157 -6.11 11.09 1.29
N ASP A 158 -5.65 12.32 1.48
CA ASP A 158 -6.34 13.54 1.07
C ASP A 158 -5.31 14.50 0.48
N LEU A 159 -5.51 14.82 -0.80
CA LEU A 159 -4.59 15.54 -1.66
C LEU A 159 -5.36 16.63 -2.39
N SER A 160 -4.81 17.85 -2.37
CA SER A 160 -5.39 19.02 -3.03
C SER A 160 -4.37 19.67 -3.94
N GLY A 161 -4.83 20.06 -5.12
CA GLY A 161 -4.10 20.84 -6.11
C GLY A 161 -4.89 22.07 -6.53
N SER A 162 -4.49 22.65 -7.67
CA SER A 162 -5.16 23.82 -8.23
C SER A 162 -6.45 23.48 -8.96
N ASP A 163 -6.43 22.38 -9.71
CA ASP A 163 -7.53 21.93 -10.56
C ASP A 163 -8.09 20.59 -10.07
N ILE A 164 -7.30 19.80 -9.35
CA ILE A 164 -7.64 18.43 -8.97
C ILE A 164 -7.57 18.25 -7.45
N ASN A 165 -8.63 17.71 -6.86
CA ASN A 165 -8.65 17.22 -5.49
C ASN A 165 -8.90 15.71 -5.49
N MET A 166 -8.22 14.99 -4.61
CA MET A 166 -8.36 13.54 -4.49
C MET A 166 -8.43 13.13 -3.03
N GLN A 167 -9.45 12.34 -2.72
CA GLN A 167 -9.54 11.58 -1.50
C GLN A 167 -9.52 10.10 -1.84
N ASN A 168 -8.68 9.32 -1.15
CA ASN A 168 -8.60 7.89 -1.38
C ASN A 168 -8.65 7.15 -0.04
N PHE A 169 -9.52 6.15 0.04
CA PHE A 169 -9.57 5.19 1.13
C PHE A 169 -9.22 3.81 0.59
N SER A 170 -8.34 3.10 1.30
CA SER A 170 -8.03 1.71 1.02
C SER A 170 -8.04 0.89 2.30
N LEU A 171 -8.54 -0.33 2.20
CA LEU A 171 -8.51 -1.33 3.26
C LEU A 171 -7.90 -2.59 2.70
N LYS A 172 -6.67 -2.91 3.13
CA LYS A 172 -6.00 -4.16 2.76
C LYS A 172 -6.12 -5.16 3.89
N THR A 173 -6.68 -6.33 3.61
CA THR A 173 -6.71 -7.47 4.52
C THR A 173 -5.82 -8.56 3.97
N SER A 174 -5.05 -9.26 4.82
CA SER A 174 -4.24 -10.37 4.34
C SER A 174 -4.19 -11.53 5.32
N LEU A 175 -4.03 -12.73 4.77
CA LEU A 175 -3.69 -13.96 5.48
C LEU A 175 -2.42 -14.53 4.85
N ASN A 176 -1.41 -14.74 5.69
CA ASN A 176 -0.10 -15.23 5.27
C ASN A 176 0.24 -16.49 6.06
N VAL A 177 0.61 -17.55 5.35
CA VAL A 177 0.80 -18.88 5.94
C VAL A 177 2.12 -19.48 5.45
N PRO A 178 3.01 -19.96 6.35
CA PRO A 178 4.21 -20.67 5.93
C PRO A 178 3.82 -22.03 5.32
N MET A 179 4.38 -22.34 4.16
CA MET A 179 4.13 -23.58 3.41
C MET A 179 5.08 -24.71 3.82
N ASN A 180 6.16 -24.39 4.53
CA ASN A 180 7.15 -25.34 5.00
C ASN A 180 7.64 -25.03 6.42
N SER A 181 8.18 -26.04 7.10
CA SER A 181 8.69 -25.89 8.47
C SER A 181 9.89 -24.93 8.57
N ALA A 182 10.66 -24.78 7.50
CA ALA A 182 11.76 -23.83 7.41
C ALA A 182 11.30 -22.36 7.27
N ARG A 183 10.00 -22.12 7.03
CA ARG A 183 9.41 -20.79 6.82
C ARG A 183 10.09 -19.98 5.71
N THR A 184 10.61 -20.66 4.69
CA THR A 184 11.20 -20.02 3.51
C THR A 184 10.17 -19.80 2.40
N TRP A 185 9.11 -20.61 2.35
CA TRP A 185 8.03 -20.45 1.38
C TRP A 185 6.73 -20.08 2.09
N TRP A 186 6.03 -19.07 1.59
CA TRP A 186 4.80 -18.55 2.19
C TRP A 186 3.70 -18.37 1.16
N LEU A 187 2.51 -18.84 1.48
CA LEU A 187 1.29 -18.51 0.77
C LEU A 187 0.80 -17.15 1.29
N ASN A 188 0.60 -16.21 0.38
CA ASN A 188 0.17 -14.85 0.66
C ASN A 188 -1.20 -14.67 0.00
N THR A 189 -2.21 -14.33 0.78
CA THR A 189 -3.54 -13.98 0.27
C THR A 189 -3.87 -12.58 0.75
N ARG A 190 -4.36 -11.74 -0.15
CA ARG A 190 -4.72 -10.36 0.16
C ARG A 190 -6.06 -10.02 -0.47
N TYR A 191 -6.88 -9.28 0.25
CA TYR A 191 -8.13 -8.74 -0.25
C TYR A 191 -8.16 -7.23 0.03
N ASP A 192 -8.24 -6.47 -1.05
CA ASP A 192 -8.16 -5.03 -1.07
C ASP A 192 -9.55 -4.46 -1.38
N ILE A 193 -9.95 -3.45 -0.61
CA ILE A 193 -11.14 -2.64 -0.88
C ILE A 193 -10.65 -1.21 -1.03
N THR A 194 -10.97 -0.56 -2.14
CA THR A 194 -10.56 0.82 -2.41
C THR A 194 -11.74 1.66 -2.83
N LYS A 195 -11.71 2.93 -2.43
CA LYS A 195 -12.62 3.96 -2.91
C LYS A 195 -11.85 5.26 -3.08
N GLY A 196 -11.83 5.76 -4.30
CA GLY A 196 -11.31 7.08 -4.65
C GLY A 196 -12.43 8.02 -5.02
N ASP A 197 -12.41 9.23 -4.49
CA ASP A 197 -13.24 10.34 -4.91
C ASP A 197 -12.30 11.40 -5.49
N ILE A 198 -12.48 11.74 -6.78
CA ILE A 198 -11.64 12.72 -7.48
C ILE A 198 -12.54 13.86 -7.94
N ASP A 199 -12.15 15.10 -7.68
CA ASP A 199 -12.80 16.30 -8.20
C ASP A 199 -11.85 17.00 -9.17
N VAL A 200 -12.33 17.30 -10.39
CA VAL A 200 -11.58 18.03 -11.41
C VAL A 200 -12.36 19.29 -11.75
N ASN A 201 -11.81 20.47 -11.43
CA ASN A 201 -12.44 21.77 -11.68
C ASN A 201 -13.87 21.88 -11.12
N GLY A 202 -14.14 21.30 -9.96
CA GLY A 202 -15.47 21.28 -9.33
C GLY A 202 -16.43 20.23 -9.90
N VAL A 203 -15.96 19.38 -10.80
CA VAL A 203 -16.71 18.22 -11.31
C VAL A 203 -16.24 16.97 -10.57
N SER A 204 -17.10 16.44 -9.71
CA SER A 204 -16.83 15.22 -8.96
C SER A 204 -16.98 13.97 -9.83
N MET A 205 -15.90 13.19 -9.90
CA MET A 205 -15.84 11.83 -10.39
C MET A 205 -15.81 10.90 -9.19
N ALA A 206 -17.01 10.54 -8.72
CA ALA A 206 -17.13 9.49 -7.72
C ALA A 206 -16.75 8.16 -8.39
N ASN A 207 -15.73 7.50 -7.85
CA ASN A 207 -15.40 6.15 -8.29
C ASN A 207 -16.23 5.15 -7.47
N GLU A 208 -16.64 4.05 -8.12
CA GLU A 208 -17.31 2.97 -7.39
C GLU A 208 -16.32 2.28 -6.44
N TRP A 209 -16.85 1.55 -5.46
CA TRP A 209 -16.01 0.70 -4.63
C TRP A 209 -15.36 -0.37 -5.51
N GLN A 210 -14.03 -0.39 -5.50
CA GLN A 210 -13.25 -1.43 -6.17
C GLN A 210 -12.83 -2.47 -5.14
N THR A 211 -12.85 -3.73 -5.54
CA THR A 211 -12.41 -4.85 -4.70
C THR A 211 -11.53 -5.78 -5.49
N GLU A 212 -10.42 -6.20 -4.90
CA GLU A 212 -9.42 -7.03 -5.56
C GLU A 212 -8.94 -8.14 -4.64
N ALA A 213 -8.80 -9.35 -5.18
CA ALA A 213 -8.32 -10.51 -4.45
C ALA A 213 -7.00 -11.00 -5.07
N TRP A 214 -5.97 -11.09 -4.25
CA TRP A 214 -4.64 -11.53 -4.64
C TRP A 214 -4.30 -12.84 -3.96
N VAL A 215 -3.72 -13.75 -4.73
CA VAL A 215 -3.11 -14.98 -4.23
C VAL A 215 -1.70 -15.07 -4.81
N GLY A 216 -0.71 -15.23 -3.96
CA GLY A 216 0.68 -15.27 -4.37
C GLY A 216 1.54 -16.12 -3.46
N VAL A 217 2.79 -16.33 -3.89
CA VAL A 217 3.80 -17.07 -3.15
C VAL A 217 4.98 -16.15 -2.91
N ARG A 218 5.49 -16.14 -1.68
CA ARG A 218 6.68 -15.38 -1.29
C ARG A 218 7.78 -16.33 -0.83
N TYR A 219 9.00 -16.06 -1.29
CA TYR A 219 10.20 -16.73 -0.82
C TYR A 219 10.99 -15.81 0.11
N TYR A 220 11.47 -16.34 1.23
CA TYR A 220 12.42 -15.70 2.15
C TYR A 220 13.75 -16.45 2.08
N PHE A 221 14.82 -15.69 1.82
CA PHE A 221 16.20 -16.16 1.73
C PHE A 221 16.85 -16.31 3.11
#